data_AF-A0A2V2WNP3-F1
#
_entry.id   AF-A0A2V2WNP3-F1
#
_cell.length_a   1.000
_cell.length_b   1.000
_cell.length_c   1.000
_cell.angle_alpha   90.00
_cell.angle_beta   90.00
_cell.angle_gamma   90.00
#
_symmetry.space_group_name_H-M   'P 1'
#
loop_
_entity.id
_entity.type
_entity.pdbx_description
1 polymer ?
#
loop_
_entity_poly.entity_id
_entity_poly.type
_entity_poly.pdbx_seq_one_letter_code
_entity_poly.pdbx_strand_id
1 'polypeptide(L)'
;MIVLTTPNENNFEGWRRHKTAVPLIINCPHRIDLKAMCFWRKHFQPTGEQAEEQAMNPAQYWEKVKERMDEVGPIPRCIFNQLEYKIQLSEIEKVVKLIKPSNSTDYMGVGGDKIWIAEYVSQTIVKFVRVREESGIEVGCNAPVSRSAMVKITQHLTNMTPPVDVFNLLLRGSRFFLWVDLEHSGTAAFMNPHAVDIIQRNLTELQPEGRITSRSLVLRRNPRGHPTRSEILQELGDNPARIK
;
A
#
# COMPACT_ATOMS: atom_id res chain seq x y z
N MET A 1 3.72 -33.03 -11.20
CA MET A 1 2.91 -31.91 -10.67
C MET A 1 2.64 -32.19 -9.21
N ILE A 2 3.20 -31.41 -8.30
CA ILE A 2 2.89 -31.54 -6.86
C ILE A 2 1.64 -30.71 -6.62
N VAL A 3 0.51 -31.39 -6.40
CA VAL A 3 -0.74 -30.73 -6.01
C VAL A 3 -0.69 -30.56 -4.51
N LEU A 4 -0.39 -29.33 -4.07
CA LEU A 4 -0.60 -28.95 -2.67
C LEU A 4 -2.10 -28.76 -2.48
N THR A 5 -2.73 -29.66 -1.72
CA THR A 5 -4.11 -29.45 -1.26
C THR A 5 -4.17 -28.20 -0.39
N THR A 6 -5.28 -27.47 -0.49
CA THR A 6 -5.52 -26.33 0.40
C THR A 6 -5.43 -26.80 1.86
N PRO A 7 -4.72 -26.07 2.73
CA PRO A 7 -4.62 -26.45 4.13
C PRO A 7 -6.03 -26.51 4.72
N ASN A 8 -6.38 -27.62 5.34
CA ASN A 8 -7.61 -27.71 6.13
C ASN A 8 -7.43 -26.85 7.39
N GLU A 9 -8.24 -25.80 7.54
CA GLU A 9 -8.17 -24.86 8.65
C GLU A 9 -8.26 -25.56 10.02
N ASN A 10 -9.10 -26.59 10.13
CA ASN A 10 -9.24 -27.38 11.36
C ASN A 10 -7.96 -28.16 11.69
N ASN A 11 -7.24 -28.63 10.65
CA ASN A 11 -5.95 -29.28 10.85
C ASN A 11 -4.91 -28.27 11.34
N PHE A 12 -4.91 -27.04 10.81
CA PHE A 12 -3.96 -26.01 11.22
C PHE A 12 -4.19 -25.54 12.66
N GLU A 13 -5.44 -25.27 13.05
CA GLU A 13 -5.78 -24.89 14.43
C GLU A 13 -5.50 -26.03 15.43
N GLY A 14 -5.81 -27.29 15.04
CA GLY A 14 -5.46 -28.47 15.82
C GLY A 14 -3.95 -28.66 15.99
N TRP A 15 -3.18 -28.38 14.94
CA TRP A 15 -1.71 -28.49 14.94
C TRP A 15 -1.05 -27.38 15.78
N ARG A 16 -1.53 -26.13 15.65
CA ARG A 16 -1.07 -24.98 16.44
C ARG A 16 -1.21 -25.23 17.95
N ARG A 17 -2.35 -25.77 18.38
CA ARG A 17 -2.62 -26.10 19.80
C ARG A 17 -1.73 -27.20 20.36
N HIS A 18 -1.40 -28.22 19.57
CA HIS A 18 -0.66 -29.40 20.04
C HIS A 18 0.86 -29.24 20.05
N LYS A 19 1.43 -28.36 19.22
CA LYS A 19 2.88 -28.34 18.96
C LYS A 19 3.62 -27.11 19.45
N THR A 20 2.95 -26.20 20.18
CA THR A 20 3.53 -24.88 20.52
C THR A 20 4.10 -24.21 19.26
N ALA A 21 3.42 -24.40 18.13
CA ALA A 21 3.96 -24.05 16.83
C ALA A 21 4.10 -22.53 16.73
N VAL A 22 5.31 -22.06 16.51
CA VAL A 22 5.58 -20.64 16.26
C VAL A 22 5.12 -20.31 14.83
N PRO A 23 4.40 -19.19 14.59
CA PRO A 23 4.02 -18.78 13.25
C PRO A 23 5.24 -18.70 12.33
N LEU A 24 5.20 -19.40 11.19
CA LEU A 24 6.19 -19.21 10.13
C LEU A 24 5.80 -17.97 9.32
N ILE A 25 6.64 -16.95 9.40
CA ILE A 25 6.44 -15.70 8.66
C ILE A 25 7.28 -15.77 7.39
N ILE A 26 6.61 -15.81 6.25
CA ILE A 26 7.25 -15.81 4.93
C ILE A 26 6.99 -14.45 4.28
N ASN A 27 8.02 -13.84 3.71
CA ASN A 27 7.85 -12.60 2.96
C ASN A 27 6.96 -12.85 1.73
N CYS A 28 6.13 -11.87 1.39
CA CYS A 28 5.42 -11.92 0.12
C CYS A 28 6.42 -11.93 -1.06
N PRO A 29 6.06 -12.56 -2.19
CA PRO A 29 6.87 -12.52 -3.40
C PRO A 29 7.22 -11.07 -3.78
N HIS A 30 8.47 -10.84 -4.16
CA HIS A 30 8.91 -9.55 -4.64
C HIS A 30 8.34 -9.27 -6.04
N ARG A 31 8.34 -8.00 -6.47
CA ARG A 31 7.88 -7.59 -7.80
C ARG A 31 8.55 -8.38 -8.93
N ILE A 32 9.83 -8.70 -8.77
CA ILE A 32 10.60 -9.49 -9.75
C ILE A 32 10.11 -10.94 -9.79
N ASP A 33 9.86 -11.54 -8.64
CA ASP A 33 9.31 -12.91 -8.54
C ASP A 33 7.96 -13.00 -9.22
N LEU A 34 7.08 -12.01 -8.97
CA LEU A 34 5.76 -11.94 -9.59
C LEU A 34 5.84 -11.72 -11.10
N LYS A 35 6.78 -10.90 -11.58
CA LYS A 35 7.03 -10.73 -13.02
C LYS A 35 7.48 -12.03 -13.67
N ALA A 36 8.34 -12.80 -13.00
CA ALA A 36 8.74 -14.13 -13.47
C ALA A 36 7.56 -15.11 -13.46
N MET A 37 6.71 -15.10 -12.43
CA MET A 37 5.48 -15.88 -12.38
C MET A 37 4.52 -15.52 -13.53
N CYS A 38 4.37 -14.24 -13.87
CA CYS A 38 3.57 -13.81 -15.02
C CYS A 38 4.06 -14.44 -16.31
N PHE A 39 5.39 -14.39 -16.53
CA PHE A 39 6.02 -14.99 -17.69
C PHE A 39 5.73 -16.49 -17.75
N TRP A 40 6.00 -17.23 -16.67
CA TRP A 40 5.79 -18.68 -16.64
C TRP A 40 4.33 -19.08 -16.79
N ARG A 41 3.40 -18.34 -16.18
CA ARG A 41 1.96 -18.61 -16.27
C ARG A 41 1.45 -18.46 -17.70
N LYS A 42 1.93 -17.43 -18.43
CA LYS A 42 1.68 -17.25 -19.87
C LYS A 42 2.18 -18.43 -20.70
N HIS A 43 3.34 -18.99 -20.36
CA HIS A 43 3.95 -20.09 -21.10
C HIS A 43 3.34 -21.47 -20.81
N PHE A 44 2.72 -21.69 -19.65
CA PHE A 44 2.28 -23.02 -19.20
C PHE A 44 0.78 -23.19 -18.95
N GLN A 45 -0.06 -22.15 -18.97
CA GLN A 45 -1.48 -22.32 -18.69
C GLN A 45 -2.23 -23.04 -19.83
N PRO A 46 -2.95 -24.14 -19.53
CA PRO A 46 -3.89 -24.75 -20.48
C PRO A 46 -5.10 -23.84 -20.68
N THR A 47 -5.59 -23.81 -21.92
CA THR A 47 -6.79 -23.12 -22.39
C THR A 47 -8.00 -23.52 -21.52
N GLY A 48 -8.62 -22.57 -20.82
CA GLY A 48 -9.82 -22.92 -20.03
C GLY A 48 -10.50 -21.79 -19.28
N GLU A 49 -9.78 -21.01 -18.47
CA GLU A 49 -10.46 -20.09 -17.53
C GLU A 49 -10.08 -18.59 -17.69
N GLN A 50 -9.15 -18.27 -18.59
CA GLN A 50 -8.59 -16.92 -18.73
C GLN A 50 -8.35 -16.52 -20.19
N ALA A 51 -9.27 -16.85 -21.11
CA ALA A 51 -9.11 -16.59 -22.55
C ALA A 51 -8.74 -15.13 -22.87
N GLU A 52 -9.35 -14.15 -22.19
CA GLU A 52 -9.03 -12.72 -22.36
C GLU A 52 -7.64 -12.34 -21.84
N GLU A 53 -7.25 -12.83 -20.66
CA GLU A 53 -5.92 -12.54 -20.11
C GLU A 53 -4.81 -13.28 -20.87
N GLN A 54 -5.12 -14.44 -21.47
CA GLN A 54 -4.23 -15.15 -22.37
C GLN A 54 -4.02 -14.38 -23.68
N ALA A 55 -5.06 -13.71 -24.22
CA ALA A 55 -4.96 -12.88 -25.42
C ALA A 55 -4.14 -11.59 -25.24
N MET A 56 -3.98 -11.09 -24.00
CA MET A 56 -3.11 -9.94 -23.73
C MET A 56 -1.67 -10.20 -24.15
N ASN A 57 -0.95 -9.18 -24.63
CA ASN A 57 0.50 -9.35 -24.78
C ASN A 57 1.17 -9.42 -23.37
N PRO A 58 2.42 -9.91 -23.26
CA PRO A 58 3.09 -10.05 -21.96
C PRO A 58 3.21 -8.74 -21.17
N ALA A 59 3.34 -7.59 -21.84
CA ALA A 59 3.41 -6.29 -21.20
C ALA A 59 2.06 -5.90 -20.59
N GLN A 60 0.96 -6.02 -21.36
CA GLN A 60 -0.40 -5.75 -20.88
C GLN A 60 -0.79 -6.64 -19.71
N TYR A 61 -0.44 -7.94 -19.77
CA TYR A 61 -0.70 -8.86 -18.66
C TYR A 61 0.07 -8.45 -17.40
N TRP A 62 1.34 -8.05 -17.55
CA TRP A 62 2.14 -7.54 -16.45
C TRP A 62 1.60 -6.22 -15.88
N GLU A 63 1.17 -5.27 -16.70
CA GLU A 63 0.52 -4.04 -16.27
C GLU A 63 -0.71 -4.33 -15.41
N LYS A 64 -1.60 -5.21 -15.89
CA LYS A 64 -2.80 -5.64 -15.14
C LYS A 64 -2.44 -6.27 -13.78
N VAL A 65 -1.40 -7.10 -13.73
CA VAL A 65 -0.94 -7.71 -12.47
C VAL A 65 -0.37 -6.65 -11.53
N LYS A 66 0.39 -5.68 -12.04
CA LYS A 66 0.89 -4.55 -11.22
C LYS A 66 -0.25 -3.72 -10.63
N GLU A 67 -1.27 -3.39 -11.42
CA GLU A 67 -2.45 -2.66 -10.92
C GLU A 67 -3.12 -3.42 -9.78
N ARG A 68 -3.31 -4.74 -9.94
CA ARG A 68 -3.86 -5.58 -8.88
C ARG A 68 -2.95 -5.64 -7.65
N MET A 69 -1.63 -5.73 -7.85
CA MET A 69 -0.68 -5.71 -6.73
C MET A 69 -0.76 -4.41 -5.94
N ASP A 70 -1.01 -3.30 -6.64
CA ASP A 70 -1.14 -1.99 -6.02
C ASP A 70 -2.42 -1.85 -5.18
N GLU A 71 -3.50 -2.50 -5.63
CA GLU A 71 -4.80 -2.52 -4.97
C GLU A 71 -4.90 -3.52 -3.81
N VAL A 72 -4.46 -4.77 -4.01
CA VAL A 72 -4.66 -5.87 -3.04
C VAL A 72 -3.38 -6.50 -2.51
N GLY A 73 -2.23 -6.00 -2.94
CA GLY A 73 -0.92 -6.46 -2.49
C GLY A 73 -0.37 -7.61 -3.33
N PRO A 74 0.88 -8.03 -3.08
CA PRO A 74 1.57 -9.10 -3.81
C PRO A 74 1.08 -10.50 -3.40
N ILE A 75 -0.24 -10.74 -3.43
CA ILE A 75 -0.87 -12.02 -3.08
C ILE A 75 -1.17 -12.78 -4.36
N PRO A 76 -0.40 -13.83 -4.74
CA PRO A 76 -0.54 -14.51 -6.03
C PRO A 76 -1.97 -14.97 -6.33
N ARG A 77 -2.68 -15.49 -5.32
CA ARG A 77 -4.07 -15.92 -5.46
C ARG A 77 -4.98 -14.79 -5.92
N CYS A 78 -4.82 -13.59 -5.38
CA CYS A 78 -5.65 -12.43 -5.71
C CYS A 78 -5.20 -11.79 -7.03
N ILE A 79 -3.90 -11.54 -7.22
CA ILE A 79 -3.43 -10.77 -8.39
C ILE A 79 -3.53 -11.55 -9.71
N PHE A 80 -3.55 -12.89 -9.66
CA PHE A 80 -3.66 -13.71 -10.86
C PHE A 80 -5.06 -14.29 -11.11
N ASN A 81 -6.04 -14.02 -10.25
CA ASN A 81 -7.42 -14.48 -10.43
C ASN A 81 -8.38 -13.29 -10.30
N GLN A 82 -9.16 -13.02 -11.33
CA GLN A 82 -10.05 -11.86 -11.41
C GLN A 82 -11.17 -11.88 -10.35
N LEU A 83 -11.67 -13.05 -9.98
CA LEU A 83 -12.70 -13.22 -8.96
C LEU A 83 -12.11 -12.97 -7.56
N GLU A 84 -11.00 -13.64 -7.25
CA GLU A 84 -10.27 -13.48 -5.98
C GLU A 84 -9.80 -12.03 -5.76
N TYR A 85 -9.34 -11.37 -6.83
CA TYR A 85 -9.02 -9.95 -6.82
C TYR A 85 -10.21 -9.10 -6.37
N LYS A 86 -11.38 -9.30 -6.97
CA LYS A 86 -12.60 -8.53 -6.66
C LYS A 86 -13.09 -8.79 -5.25
N ILE A 87 -13.03 -10.04 -4.79
CA ILE A 87 -13.37 -10.42 -3.42
C ILE A 87 -12.44 -9.69 -2.45
N GLN A 88 -11.12 -9.79 -2.64
CA GLN A 88 -10.15 -9.14 -1.75
C GLN A 88 -10.30 -7.62 -1.73
N LEU A 89 -10.54 -7.01 -2.89
CA LEU A 89 -10.79 -5.56 -2.99
C LEU A 89 -12.02 -5.14 -2.18
N SER A 90 -13.13 -5.89 -2.30
CA SER A 90 -14.35 -5.63 -1.53
C SER A 90 -14.14 -5.82 -0.03
N GLU A 91 -13.38 -6.84 0.37
CA GLU A 91 -13.06 -7.09 1.77
C GLU A 91 -12.19 -5.97 2.37
N ILE A 92 -11.21 -5.47 1.62
CA ILE A 92 -10.41 -4.30 2.03
C ILE A 92 -11.32 -3.10 2.30
N GLU A 93 -12.23 -2.78 1.36
CA GLU A 93 -13.15 -1.65 1.51
C GLU A 93 -14.10 -1.81 2.72
N LYS A 94 -14.62 -3.01 2.94
CA LYS A 94 -15.47 -3.32 4.09
C LYS A 94 -14.72 -3.12 5.39
N VAL A 95 -13.51 -3.69 5.48
CA VAL A 95 -12.69 -3.63 6.69
C VAL A 95 -12.29 -2.20 7.03
N VAL A 96 -11.90 -1.39 6.03
CA VAL A 96 -11.60 0.04 6.25
C VAL A 96 -12.81 0.76 6.83
N LYS A 97 -14.02 0.53 6.30
CA LYS A 97 -15.26 1.14 6.81
C LYS A 97 -15.62 0.71 8.24
N LEU A 98 -15.14 -0.44 8.70
CA LEU A 98 -15.36 -0.93 10.06
C LEU A 98 -14.42 -0.30 11.10
N ILE A 99 -13.39 0.44 10.68
CA ILE A 99 -12.53 1.20 11.59
C ILE A 99 -13.38 2.30 12.25
N LYS A 100 -13.35 2.36 13.57
CA LYS A 100 -14.10 3.28 14.43
C LYS A 100 -13.14 4.24 15.12
N PRO A 101 -13.63 5.38 15.63
CA PRO A 101 -12.80 6.27 16.45
C PRO A 101 -12.18 5.59 17.68
N SER A 102 -12.86 4.58 18.24
CA SER A 102 -12.39 3.84 19.43
C SER A 102 -11.21 2.91 19.17
N ASN A 103 -10.96 2.51 17.92
CA ASN A 103 -9.85 1.63 17.53
C ASN A 103 -8.99 2.26 16.42
N SER A 104 -9.18 3.54 16.12
CA SER A 104 -8.47 4.23 15.03
C SER A 104 -6.96 4.27 15.30
N THR A 105 -6.58 4.43 16.57
CA THR A 105 -5.19 4.36 17.02
C THR A 105 -4.55 3.02 16.73
N ASP A 106 -5.31 1.93 16.67
CA ASP A 106 -4.81 0.57 16.35
C ASP A 106 -4.50 0.39 14.86
N TYR A 107 -4.90 1.32 14.01
CA TYR A 107 -4.58 1.33 12.57
C TYR A 107 -3.55 2.41 12.20
N MET A 108 -3.23 3.30 13.14
CA MET A 108 -2.26 4.39 12.97
C MET A 108 -0.80 3.94 13.09
N GLY A 109 -0.54 2.73 13.62
CA GLY A 109 0.80 2.13 13.74
C GLY A 109 1.18 1.19 12.60
N VAL A 110 0.43 1.19 11.50
CA VAL A 110 0.86 0.54 10.25
C VAL A 110 2.16 1.22 9.78
N GLY A 111 3.27 0.49 9.71
CA GLY A 111 4.64 1.03 9.52
C GLY A 111 5.54 0.99 10.78
N GLY A 112 4.95 0.68 11.94
CA GLY A 112 5.64 0.61 13.24
C GLY A 112 6.56 -0.61 13.43
N ASP A 113 7.58 -0.43 14.28
CA ASP A 113 8.58 -1.44 14.66
C ASP A 113 8.09 -2.50 15.67
N LYS A 114 6.90 -2.28 16.24
CA LYS A 114 6.27 -3.27 17.12
C LYS A 114 5.36 -4.19 16.32
N ILE A 115 5.68 -5.48 16.39
CA ILE A 115 4.78 -6.56 15.99
C ILE A 115 3.47 -6.38 16.76
N TRP A 116 2.46 -5.89 16.05
CA TRP A 116 1.16 -5.60 16.59
C TRP A 116 0.25 -6.78 16.31
N ILE A 117 -0.07 -7.54 17.35
CA ILE A 117 -1.21 -8.46 17.36
C ILE A 117 -2.29 -7.75 18.17
N ALA A 118 -2.85 -6.67 17.62
CA ALA A 118 -4.00 -6.01 18.22
C ALA A 118 -5.25 -6.80 17.85
N GLU A 119 -6.12 -7.05 18.82
CA GLU A 119 -7.36 -7.83 18.66
C GLU A 119 -8.24 -7.32 17.52
N TYR A 120 -8.16 -6.01 17.24
CA TYR A 120 -9.00 -5.34 16.25
C TYR A 120 -8.33 -5.12 14.90
N VAL A 121 -7.05 -5.50 14.69
CA VAL A 121 -6.34 -5.29 13.41
C VAL A 121 -6.58 -6.45 12.46
N SER A 122 -7.27 -6.13 11.36
CA SER A 122 -7.58 -7.12 10.32
C SER A 122 -6.40 -7.36 9.38
N GLN A 123 -6.02 -8.64 9.24
CA GLN A 123 -5.02 -9.11 8.28
C GLN A 123 -5.46 -8.96 6.80
N THR A 124 -6.70 -8.51 6.57
CA THR A 124 -7.19 -8.14 5.24
C THR A 124 -6.52 -6.86 4.74
N ILE A 125 -6.23 -5.89 5.62
CA ILE A 125 -5.70 -4.57 5.24
C ILE A 125 -4.27 -4.32 5.76
N VAL A 126 -3.81 -5.15 6.70
CA VAL A 126 -2.44 -5.15 7.24
C VAL A 126 -1.78 -6.49 6.95
N LYS A 127 -0.48 -6.49 6.69
CA LYS A 127 0.36 -7.68 6.58
C LYS A 127 1.59 -7.54 7.47
N PHE A 128 2.19 -8.68 7.80
CA PHE A 128 3.48 -8.71 8.44
C PHE A 128 4.61 -8.73 7.40
N VAL A 129 5.65 -7.92 7.61
CA VAL A 129 6.87 -7.97 6.80
C VAL A 129 8.10 -8.05 7.69
N ARG A 130 9.14 -8.70 7.20
CA ARG A 130 10.46 -8.68 7.84
C ARG A 130 11.30 -7.59 7.20
N VAL A 131 11.87 -6.73 8.03
CA VAL A 131 12.80 -5.68 7.62
C VAL A 131 14.13 -5.91 8.30
N ARG A 132 15.20 -5.54 7.62
CA ARG A 132 16.55 -5.60 8.16
C ARG A 132 16.94 -4.22 8.66
N GLU A 133 17.27 -4.12 9.94
CA GLU A 133 17.76 -2.90 10.54
C GLU A 133 19.19 -2.58 10.09
N GLU A 134 19.63 -1.35 10.34
CA GLU A 134 21.03 -0.92 10.13
C GLU A 134 22.03 -1.79 10.91
N SER A 135 21.62 -2.25 12.10
CA SER A 135 22.37 -3.23 12.92
C SER A 135 22.53 -4.59 12.25
N GLY A 136 21.83 -4.84 11.13
CA GLY A 136 21.78 -6.12 10.43
C GLY A 136 20.80 -7.12 11.02
N ILE A 137 20.13 -6.77 12.13
CA ILE A 137 19.12 -7.59 12.81
C ILE A 137 17.82 -7.58 11.98
N GLU A 138 17.22 -8.75 11.79
CA GLU A 138 15.88 -8.85 11.21
C GLU A 138 14.84 -8.56 12.28
N VAL A 139 13.97 -7.58 12.01
CA VAL A 139 12.82 -7.27 12.85
C VAL A 139 11.53 -7.40 12.05
N GLY A 140 10.47 -7.73 12.75
CA GLY A 140 9.13 -7.80 12.20
C GLY A 140 8.40 -6.48 12.34
N CYS A 141 7.75 -6.03 11.28
CA CYS A 141 6.87 -4.86 11.33
C CYS A 141 5.56 -5.12 10.60
N ASN A 142 4.55 -4.36 10.98
CA ASN A 142 3.30 -4.33 10.25
C ASN A 142 3.40 -3.34 9.09
N ALA A 143 2.91 -3.76 7.94
CA ALA A 143 2.83 -2.95 6.74
C ALA A 143 1.39 -3.00 6.20
N PRO A 144 0.94 -1.99 5.44
CA PRO A 144 -0.33 -2.11 4.75
C PRO A 144 -0.25 -3.25 3.73
N VAL A 145 -1.36 -3.95 3.50
CA VAL A 145 -1.38 -5.07 2.54
C VAL A 145 -0.94 -4.62 1.15
N SER A 146 -1.32 -3.39 0.78
CA SER A 146 -1.08 -2.73 -0.50
C SER A 146 -0.98 -1.20 -0.34
N ARG A 147 -0.52 -0.51 -1.38
CA ARG A 147 -0.47 0.97 -1.41
C ARG A 147 -1.89 1.55 -1.33
N SER A 148 -2.82 1.05 -2.15
CA SER A 148 -4.21 1.51 -2.15
C SER A 148 -4.91 1.30 -0.80
N ALA A 149 -4.64 0.17 -0.12
CA ALA A 149 -5.16 -0.06 1.22
C ALA A 149 -4.67 1.00 2.22
N MET A 150 -3.40 1.39 2.17
CA MET A 150 -2.86 2.44 3.03
C MET A 150 -3.52 3.80 2.77
N VAL A 151 -3.72 4.15 1.50
CA VAL A 151 -4.44 5.38 1.12
C VAL A 151 -5.86 5.37 1.68
N LYS A 152 -6.59 4.25 1.51
CA LYS A 152 -7.96 4.08 2.01
C LYS A 152 -8.03 4.17 3.54
N ILE A 153 -7.11 3.52 4.25
CA ILE A 153 -6.99 3.61 5.71
C ILE A 153 -6.75 5.07 6.13
N THR A 154 -5.73 5.72 5.55
CA THR A 154 -5.34 7.09 5.90
C THR A 154 -6.50 8.05 5.66
N GLN A 155 -7.15 7.99 4.50
CA GLN A 155 -8.29 8.84 4.19
C GLN A 155 -9.43 8.64 5.20
N HIS A 156 -9.77 7.39 5.52
CA HIS A 156 -10.82 7.09 6.49
C HIS A 156 -10.48 7.64 7.87
N LEU A 157 -9.22 7.51 8.32
CA LEU A 157 -8.73 8.09 9.57
C LEU A 157 -8.81 9.62 9.56
N THR A 158 -8.42 10.29 8.48
CA THR A 158 -8.50 11.76 8.36
C THR A 158 -9.93 12.30 8.35
N ASN A 159 -10.92 11.47 8.03
CA ASN A 159 -12.33 11.84 8.15
C ASN A 159 -12.86 11.73 9.59
N MET A 160 -12.19 10.98 10.46
CA MET A 160 -12.58 10.78 11.87
C MET A 160 -11.78 11.63 12.84
N THR A 161 -10.60 12.09 12.45
CA THR A 161 -9.63 12.76 13.32
C THR A 161 -8.90 13.85 12.53
N PRO A 162 -8.51 14.99 13.14
CA PRO A 162 -7.79 16.04 12.43
C PRO A 162 -6.59 15.48 11.63
N PRO A 163 -6.41 15.87 10.35
CA PRO A 163 -5.35 15.36 9.49
C PRO A 163 -3.94 15.52 10.08
N VAL A 164 -3.72 16.57 10.87
CA VAL A 164 -2.45 16.80 11.59
C VAL A 164 -2.16 15.72 12.62
N ASP A 165 -3.18 15.20 13.30
CA ASP A 165 -3.01 14.15 14.30
C ASP A 165 -2.71 12.83 13.61
N VAL A 166 -3.40 12.53 12.51
CA VAL A 166 -3.11 11.36 11.66
C VAL A 166 -1.68 11.43 11.13
N PHE A 167 -1.26 12.58 10.60
CA PHE A 167 0.10 12.84 10.14
C PHE A 167 1.15 12.60 11.24
N ASN A 168 0.94 13.20 12.41
CA ASN A 168 1.84 13.04 13.55
C ASN A 168 1.91 11.60 14.04
N LEU A 169 0.81 10.85 13.98
CA LEU A 169 0.74 9.46 14.42
C LEU A 169 1.44 8.51 13.43
N LEU A 170 1.26 8.71 12.13
CA LEU A 170 2.01 8.00 11.09
C LEU A 170 3.52 8.23 11.25
N LEU A 171 3.94 9.49 11.46
CA LEU A 171 5.34 9.82 11.69
C LEU A 171 5.90 9.22 12.99
N ARG A 172 5.11 9.17 14.07
CA ARG A 172 5.56 8.56 15.35
C ARG A 172 5.84 7.07 15.23
N GLY A 173 5.16 6.36 14.35
CA GLY A 173 5.39 4.94 14.08
C GLY A 173 6.52 4.67 13.10
N SER A 174 6.88 5.65 12.26
CA SER A 174 7.81 5.49 11.16
C SER A 174 9.28 5.31 11.59
N ARG A 175 9.66 4.08 11.96
CA ARG A 175 11.07 3.64 12.06
C ARG A 175 11.54 2.98 10.76
N PHE A 176 10.64 2.25 10.12
CA PHE A 176 10.83 1.61 8.83
C PHE A 176 9.81 2.20 7.88
N PHE A 177 10.17 2.37 6.61
CA PHE A 177 9.28 2.92 5.58
C PHE A 177 8.89 4.39 5.72
N LEU A 178 9.70 5.23 6.37
CA LEU A 178 9.55 6.70 6.39
C LEU A 178 9.24 7.29 5.01
N TRP A 179 9.84 6.76 3.93
CA TRP A 179 9.56 7.19 2.57
C TRP A 179 8.15 6.82 2.09
N VAL A 180 7.66 5.63 2.45
CA VAL A 180 6.29 5.18 2.17
C VAL A 180 5.33 6.03 2.98
N ASP A 181 5.59 6.21 4.28
CA ASP A 181 4.76 7.03 5.15
C ASP A 181 4.69 8.47 4.64
N LEU A 182 5.80 9.04 4.16
CA LEU A 182 5.82 10.38 3.57
C LEU A 182 5.04 10.46 2.25
N GLU A 183 5.16 9.46 1.38
CA GLU A 183 4.42 9.38 0.12
C GLU A 183 2.90 9.34 0.37
N HIS A 184 2.46 8.57 1.37
CA HIS A 184 1.04 8.42 1.72
C HIS A 184 0.51 9.59 2.56
N SER A 185 1.36 10.11 3.44
CA SER A 185 1.03 11.25 4.29
C SER A 185 1.19 12.58 3.57
N GLY A 186 1.69 12.61 2.32
CA GLY A 186 1.95 13.83 1.58
C GLY A 186 0.72 14.74 1.56
N THR A 187 -0.46 14.19 1.26
CA THR A 187 -1.70 14.96 1.28
C THR A 187 -2.01 15.51 2.68
N ALA A 188 -1.88 14.70 3.74
CA ALA A 188 -2.08 15.14 5.12
C ALA A 188 -1.04 16.20 5.56
N ALA A 189 0.19 16.08 5.08
CA ALA A 189 1.26 17.05 5.30
C ALA A 189 0.90 18.42 4.69
N PHE A 190 0.36 18.44 3.47
CA PHE A 190 -0.11 19.67 2.83
C PHE A 190 -1.38 20.24 3.48
N MET A 191 -2.13 19.45 4.26
CA MET A 191 -3.25 19.94 5.07
C MET A 191 -2.84 20.52 6.42
N ASN A 192 -1.58 20.33 6.83
CA ASN A 192 -1.04 20.90 8.06
C ASN A 192 -0.37 22.28 7.77
N PRO A 193 -0.94 23.40 8.24
CA PRO A 193 -0.40 24.73 7.96
C PRO A 193 1.05 24.89 8.40
N HIS A 194 1.43 24.30 9.52
CA HIS A 194 2.80 24.37 10.04
C HIS A 194 3.79 23.60 9.15
N ALA A 195 3.39 22.43 8.62
CA ALA A 195 4.21 21.67 7.68
C ALA A 195 4.36 22.42 6.35
N VAL A 196 3.28 23.01 5.84
CA VAL A 196 3.31 23.84 4.62
C VAL A 196 4.20 25.06 4.80
N ASP A 197 4.14 25.74 5.96
CA ASP A 197 5.01 26.87 6.27
C ASP A 197 6.49 26.48 6.26
N ILE A 198 6.83 25.33 6.86
CA ILE A 198 8.20 24.79 6.82
C ILE A 198 8.62 24.49 5.39
N ILE A 199 7.78 23.81 4.61
CA ILE A 199 8.07 23.51 3.21
C ILE A 199 8.30 24.81 2.44
N GLN A 200 7.41 25.80 2.57
CA GLN A 200 7.51 27.08 1.88
C GLN A 200 8.80 27.84 2.20
N ARG A 201 9.28 27.78 3.45
CA ARG A 201 10.54 28.40 3.87
C ARG A 201 11.78 27.71 3.27
N ASN A 202 11.70 26.41 3.00
CA ASN A 202 12.83 25.60 2.52
C ASN A 202 12.80 25.31 1.01
N LEU A 203 11.71 25.65 0.31
CA LEU A 203 11.61 25.44 -1.14
C LEU A 203 12.56 26.36 -1.91
N THR A 204 13.43 25.74 -2.71
CA THR A 204 14.27 26.42 -3.71
C THR A 204 13.63 26.23 -5.09
N GLU A 205 13.41 27.31 -5.82
CA GLU A 205 12.87 27.23 -7.19
C GLU A 205 13.93 26.63 -8.12
N LEU A 206 13.61 25.48 -8.73
CA LEU A 206 14.45 24.89 -9.76
C LEU A 206 14.32 25.70 -11.05
N GLN A 207 15.45 26.02 -11.68
CA GLN A 207 15.50 26.58 -13.03
C GLN A 207 15.63 25.41 -14.02
N PRO A 208 14.55 24.94 -14.67
CA PRO A 208 14.69 23.95 -15.72
C PRO A 208 15.48 24.55 -16.89
N GLU A 209 16.48 23.81 -17.38
CA GLU A 209 17.30 24.22 -18.52
C GLU A 209 16.40 24.60 -19.72
N GLY A 210 16.66 25.77 -20.31
CA GLY A 210 15.91 26.27 -21.48
C GLY A 210 14.70 27.17 -21.18
N ARG A 211 14.36 27.44 -19.91
CA ARG A 211 13.36 28.48 -19.57
C ARG A 211 14.02 29.77 -19.08
N ILE A 212 13.61 30.89 -19.66
CA ILE A 212 14.11 32.25 -19.36
C ILE A 212 13.51 32.80 -18.04
N THR A 213 12.40 32.22 -17.56
CA THR A 213 11.68 32.73 -16.39
C THR A 213 11.29 31.62 -15.42
N SER A 214 11.66 31.82 -14.15
CA SER A 214 11.19 31.00 -13.03
C SER A 214 9.66 31.06 -12.94
N ARG A 215 8.99 29.91 -12.78
CA ARG A 215 7.58 29.90 -12.41
C ARG A 215 7.50 30.04 -10.89
N SER A 216 6.92 31.15 -10.44
CA SER A 216 6.57 31.35 -9.02
C SER A 216 5.73 30.18 -8.50
N LEU A 217 6.18 29.58 -7.40
CA LEU A 217 5.52 28.45 -6.73
C LEU A 217 4.07 28.79 -6.35
N VAL A 218 3.15 27.85 -6.57
CA VAL A 218 1.73 27.99 -6.19
C VAL A 218 1.57 28.33 -4.70
N LEU A 219 2.40 27.71 -3.86
CA LEU A 219 2.45 27.96 -2.42
C LEU A 219 2.89 29.40 -2.06
N ARG A 220 3.75 30.03 -2.88
CA ARG A 220 4.13 31.44 -2.67
C ARG A 220 3.03 32.42 -3.10
N ARG A 221 2.20 32.04 -4.06
CA ARG A 221 1.07 32.87 -4.53
C ARG A 221 -0.12 32.86 -3.59
N ASN A 222 -0.29 31.80 -2.80
CA ASN A 222 -1.36 31.70 -1.81
C ASN A 222 -0.85 31.13 -0.48
N PRO A 223 -0.06 31.93 0.29
CA PRO A 223 0.59 31.46 1.51
C PRO A 223 -0.37 31.10 2.66
N ARG A 224 -1.64 31.53 2.58
CA ARG A 224 -2.68 31.24 3.58
C ARG A 224 -3.69 30.18 3.12
N GLY A 225 -3.59 29.74 1.87
CA GLY A 225 -4.50 28.74 1.30
C GLY A 225 -4.01 27.34 1.62
N HIS A 226 -4.58 26.74 2.66
CA HIS A 226 -4.25 25.36 3.03
C HIS A 226 -5.40 24.43 2.64
N PRO A 227 -5.13 23.32 1.91
CA PRO A 227 -6.12 22.28 1.69
C PRO A 227 -6.70 21.79 3.02
N THR A 228 -8.02 21.73 3.14
CA THR A 228 -8.71 21.23 4.34
C THR A 228 -9.37 19.87 4.12
N ARG A 229 -9.35 19.37 2.89
CA ARG A 229 -9.89 18.06 2.51
C ARG A 229 -9.00 17.37 1.48
N SER A 230 -9.05 16.03 1.48
CA SER A 230 -8.42 15.17 0.48
C SER A 230 -9.47 14.38 -0.28
N GLU A 231 -9.32 14.29 -1.60
CA GLU A 231 -10.15 13.45 -2.46
C GLU A 231 -9.25 12.41 -3.16
N ILE A 232 -9.72 11.17 -3.29
CA ILE A 232 -9.00 10.15 -4.07
C ILE A 232 -9.15 10.50 -5.54
N LEU A 233 -8.02 10.72 -6.21
CA LEU A 233 -7.97 10.84 -7.66
C LEU A 233 -7.73 9.46 -8.26
N GLN A 234 -8.40 9.16 -9.38
CA GLN A 234 -8.01 8.04 -10.22
C GLN A 234 -6.66 8.39 -10.87
N GLU A 235 -5.73 7.43 -10.91
CA GLU A 235 -4.51 7.60 -11.68
C GLU A 235 -4.87 7.90 -13.14
N LEU A 236 -4.39 9.04 -13.65
CA LEU A 236 -4.33 9.26 -15.08
C LEU A 236 -3.31 8.27 -15.61
N GLY A 237 -3.78 7.18 -16.22
CA GLY A 237 -2.90 6.28 -16.97
C GLY A 237 -2.03 7.08 -17.94
N ASP A 238 -0.74 6.73 -18.01
CA ASP A 238 0.25 7.40 -18.85
C ASP A 238 -0.35 7.72 -20.21
N ASN A 239 -0.64 9.00 -20.44
CA ASN A 239 -1.14 9.47 -21.72
C ASN A 239 0.10 9.92 -22.51
N PRO A 240 0.65 9.11 -23.43
CA PRO A 240 1.86 9.46 -24.19
C PRO A 240 1.65 10.68 -25.11
N ALA A 241 0.43 11.18 -25.23
CA ALA A 241 0.10 12.37 -26.00
C ALA A 241 0.34 13.68 -25.23
N ARG A 242 1.57 13.94 -24.76
CA ARG A 242 2.02 15.31 -24.43
C ARG A 242 3.55 15.42 -24.27
N ILE A 243 4.26 15.13 -25.35
CA ILE A 243 5.52 15.81 -25.66
C ILE A 243 5.43 16.27 -27.13
N LYS A 244 4.96 17.50 -27.33
CA LYS A 244 5.21 18.34 -28.49
C LYS A 244 5.43 19.75 -27.99
#